data_AF-A0A6G3S9K1-F1
#
_entry.id   AF-A0A6G3S9K1-F1
#
_cell.length_a   1.000
_cell.length_b   1.000
_cell.length_c   1.000
_cell.angle_alpha   90.00
_cell.angle_beta   90.00
_cell.angle_gamma   90.00
#
_symmetry.space_group_name_H-M   'P 1'
#
loop_
_entity.id
_entity.type
_entity.pdbx_description
1 polymer ?
#
loop_
_entity_poly.entity_id
_entity_poly.type
_entity_poly.pdbx_seq_one_letter_code
_entity_poly.pdbx_strand_id
1 'polypeptide(L)' 'MDVQQRLRQLQLYIGPVDGYYSEEVAAAVTRIQQARAVPETPGVYGERTRAVVEAETAGAGSAQG' A
#
# COMPACT_ATOMS: atom_id res chain seq x y z
N MET A 1 10.30 -0.70 -5.52
CA MET A 1 8.88 -0.96 -5.82
C MET A 1 8.08 0.19 -5.24
N ASP A 2 7.20 0.78 -6.05
CA ASP A 2 6.41 1.95 -5.65
C ASP A 2 5.21 1.56 -4.76
N VAL A 3 4.71 2.48 -3.93
CA VAL A 3 3.52 2.25 -3.08
C VAL A 3 2.29 1.85 -3.91
N GLN A 4 2.08 2.48 -5.07
CA GLN A 4 0.98 2.17 -5.97
C GLN A 4 1.10 0.73 -6.52
N GLN A 5 2.31 0.28 -6.86
CA GLN A 5 2.55 -1.10 -7.33
C GLN A 5 2.23 -2.13 -6.24
N ARG A 6 2.60 -1.83 -5.00
CA ARG A 6 2.32 -2.70 -3.85
C ARG A 6 0.83 -2.75 -3.54
N LEU A 7 0.17 -1.60 -3.51
CA LEU A 7 -1.27 -1.53 -3.30
C LEU A 7 -2.05 -2.22 -4.43
N ARG A 8 -1.55 -2.20 -5.67
CA ARG A 8 -2.11 -2.98 -6.79
C ARG A 8 -1.98 -4.48 -6.60
N GLN A 9 -0.82 -4.97 -6.14
CA GLN A 9 -0.63 -6.39 -5.83
C GLN A 9 -1.59 -6.87 -4.74
N LEU A 10 -1.90 -6.00 -3.78
CA LEU A 10 -2.88 -6.24 -2.72
C LEU A 10 -4.33 -6.00 -3.17
N GLN A 11 -4.57 -5.68 -4.44
CA GLN A 11 -5.88 -5.35 -5.02
C GLN A 11 -6.59 -4.18 -4.32
N LEU A 12 -5.84 -3.31 -3.62
CA LEU A 12 -6.36 -2.14 -2.91
C LEU A 12 -6.37 -0.88 -3.78
N TYR A 13 -5.60 -0.88 -4.86
CA TYR A 13 -5.50 0.21 -5.81
C TYR A 13 -5.61 -0.35 -7.23
N ILE A 14 -6.36 0.33 -8.11
CA ILE A 14 -6.55 -0.08 -9.52
C ILE A 14 -6.16 1.03 -10.51
N GLY A 15 -5.73 2.18 -10.00
CA GLY A 15 -5.33 3.33 -10.79
C GLY A 15 -3.93 3.22 -11.42
N PRO A 16 -3.49 4.28 -12.11
CA PRO A 16 -2.17 4.33 -12.76
C PRO A 16 -1.02 4.25 -11.76
N VAL A 17 0.08 3.62 -12.16
CA VAL A 17 1.34 3.66 -11.40
C VAL A 17 2.20 4.78 -11.99
N ASP A 18 1.91 6.00 -11.59
CA ASP A 18 2.52 7.23 -12.10
C ASP A 18 3.42 7.94 -11.06
N GLY A 19 3.52 7.40 -9.85
CA GLY A 19 4.31 7.95 -8.75
C GLY A 19 3.64 9.13 -8.03
N TYR A 20 2.41 9.52 -8.42
CA TYR A 20 1.67 10.60 -7.77
C TYR A 20 0.82 10.08 -6.62
N TYR A 21 0.99 10.70 -5.46
CA TYR A 21 0.18 10.38 -4.29
C TYR A 21 -1.20 11.05 -4.36
N SER A 22 -2.12 10.45 -5.12
CA SER A 22 -3.49 10.95 -5.31
C SER A 22 -4.43 10.58 -4.16
N GLU A 23 -5.64 11.14 -4.17
CA GLU A 23 -6.71 10.77 -3.23
C GLU A 23 -7.06 9.28 -3.29
N GLU A 24 -6.98 8.66 -4.49
CA GLU A 24 -7.20 7.22 -4.65
C GLU A 24 -6.11 6.39 -3.97
N VAL A 25 -4.84 6.83 -4.04
CA VAL A 25 -3.72 6.19 -3.33
C VAL A 25 -3.91 6.35 -1.83
N ALA A 26 -4.26 7.54 -1.35
CA ALA A 26 -4.56 7.79 0.06
C ALA A 26 -5.73 6.92 0.57
N ALA A 27 -6.77 6.74 -0.24
CA ALA A 27 -7.89 5.86 0.10
C ALA A 27 -7.47 4.38 0.18
N ALA A 28 -6.62 3.92 -0.73
CA ALA A 28 -6.04 2.58 -0.68
C ALA A 28 -5.14 2.37 0.55
N VAL A 29 -4.35 3.38 0.91
CA VAL A 29 -3.54 3.40 2.14
C VAL A 29 -4.42 3.35 3.39
N THR A 30 -5.50 4.11 3.41
CA THR A 30 -6.47 4.08 4.52
C THR A 30 -7.05 2.68 4.72
N ARG A 31 -7.37 1.98 3.62
CA ARG A 31 -7.91 0.61 3.69
C ARG A 31 -6.95 -0.37 4.35
N ILE A 32 -5.67 -0.34 3.98
CA ILE A 32 -4.68 -1.26 4.61
C ILE A 32 -4.40 -0.88 6.07
N GLN A 33 -4.36 0.42 6.38
CA GLN A 33 -4.21 0.86 7.77
C GLN A 33 -5.36 0.37 8.64
N GLN A 34 -6.61 0.45 8.15
CA GLN A 34 -7.78 -0.08 8.84
C GLN A 34 -7.72 -1.60 8.96
N ALA A 35 -7.41 -2.32 7.87
CA ALA A 35 -7.34 -3.78 7.85
C ALA A 35 -6.27 -4.37 8.77
N ARG A 36 -5.20 -3.60 9.06
CA ARG A 36 -4.07 -4.01 9.88
C ARG A 36 -3.96 -3.23 11.20
N ALA A 37 -4.98 -2.42 11.52
CA ALA A 37 -5.02 -1.56 12.71
C ALA A 37 -3.73 -0.73 12.92
N VAL A 38 -3.19 -0.17 11.83
CA VAL A 38 -1.95 0.62 11.85
C VAL A 38 -2.21 1.94 12.56
N PRO A 39 -1.48 2.28 13.64
CA PRO A 39 -1.67 3.51 14.40
C PRO A 39 -0.96 4.68 13.70
N GLU A 40 -1.46 5.09 12.55
CA GLU A 40 -1.05 6.27 11.80
C GLU A 40 -2.26 7.03 11.26
N THR A 41 -2.04 8.26 10.83
CA THR A 41 -3.10 9.08 10.23
C THR A 41 -3.65 8.38 8.98
N PRO A 42 -4.99 8.27 8.85
CA PRO A 42 -5.63 7.68 7.67
C PRO A 42 -5.10 8.28 6.37
N GLY A 43 -4.65 7.42 5.47
CA GLY A 43 -4.17 7.81 4.15
C GLY A 43 -2.78 8.44 4.14
N VAL A 44 -2.08 8.51 5.28
CA VAL A 44 -0.68 8.92 5.33
C VAL A 44 0.23 7.70 5.20
N TYR A 45 1.08 7.69 4.18
CA TYR A 45 2.03 6.60 3.95
C TYR A 45 3.33 6.81 4.76
N GLY A 46 3.21 6.76 6.09
CA GLY A 46 4.34 6.85 7.01
C GLY A 46 5.10 5.53 7.17
N GLU A 47 6.10 5.52 8.04
CA GLU A 47 7.02 4.39 8.20
C GLU A 47 6.31 3.10 8.65
N ARG A 48 5.28 3.18 9.50
CA ARG A 48 4.56 1.99 9.98
C ARG A 48 3.70 1.38 8.89
N THR A 49 2.96 2.22 8.18
CA THR A 49 2.14 1.84 7.03
C THR A 49 3.01 1.26 5.93
N ARG A 50 4.16 1.89 5.66
CA ARG A 50 5.16 1.38 4.73
C ARG A 50 5.59 -0.03 5.13
N ALA A 51 6.06 -0.23 6.35
CA ALA A 51 6.50 -1.55 6.83
C ALA A 51 5.43 -2.64 6.66
N VAL A 52 4.17 -2.34 6.94
CA VAL A 52 3.06 -3.27 6.72
C VAL A 52 2.87 -3.60 5.24
N VAL A 53 2.81 -2.60 4.37
CA VAL A 53 2.64 -2.81 2.92
C VAL A 53 3.84 -3.57 2.34
N GLU A 54 5.06 -3.29 2.82
CA GLU A 54 6.27 -4.03 2.45
C GLU A 54 6.16 -5.51 2.85
N ALA A 55 5.78 -5.79 4.09
CA ALA A 55 5.69 -7.15 4.62
C ALA A 55 4.63 -7.99 3.87
N GLU A 56 3.45 -7.41 3.60
CA GLU A 56 2.36 -8.06 2.87
C GLU A 56 2.72 -8.37 1.42
N THR A 57 3.58 -7.55 0.79
CA THR A 57 3.99 -7.73 -0.61
C THR A 57 5.29 -8.52 -0.77
N ALA A 58 6.14 -8.57 0.25
CA ALA A 58 7.37 -9.37 0.24
C ALA A 58 7.08 -10.87 0.06
N GLY A 59 6.02 -11.40 0.68
CA GLY A 59 5.61 -12.81 0.54
C GLY A 59 4.93 -13.13 -0.80
N ALA A 60 4.26 -12.16 -1.42
CA ALA A 60 3.66 -12.31 -2.75
C ALA A 60 4.71 -12.20 -3.88
N GLY A 61 5.78 -11.43 -3.66
CA GLY A 61 6.90 -11.27 -4.60
C GLY A 61 7.79 -12.51 -4.76
N SER A 62 7.84 -13.40 -3.76
CA SER A 62 8.61 -14.65 -3.85
C SER A 62 8.02 -15.71 -4.79
N ALA A 63 6.82 -15.52 -5.33
CA ALA A 63 6.23 -16.38 -6.37
C ALA A 63 6.44 -15.84 -7.80
N GLN A 64 7.20 -14.76 -7.96
CA GLN A 64 7.59 -14.20 -9.25
C GLN A 64 9.13 -14.14 -9.34
N GLY A 65 9.74 -15.33 -9.41
CA GLY A 65 11.17 -15.55 -9.63
C GLY A 65 11.39 -16.89 -10.30
#